data_AF-A0A2X3F0C1-F1
#
_entry.id   AF-A0A2X3F0C1-F1
#
_cell.length_a   1.000
_cell.length_b   1.000
_cell.length_c   1.000
_cell.angle_alpha   90.00
_cell.angle_beta   90.00
_cell.angle_gamma   90.00
#
_symmetry.space_group_name_H-M   'P 1'
#
loop_
_entity.id
_entity.type
_entity.pdbx_description
1 polymer ?
#
loop_
_entity_poly.entity_id
_entity_poly.type
_entity_poly.pdbx_seq_one_letter_code
_entity_poly.pdbx_strand_id
1 'polypeptide(L)'
;MGVEHTQPERGRKLVIDIGGGSTELVIGEDFEPRLVESRRMGCVSFSQAYFPGGVINKENFQRARLAAVQKLETLAWQFRIQGWTVALGASGTIKAAQEVLVAMGEKDGFITPERLEML
;
A
#
# COMPACT_ATOMS: atom_id res chain seq x y z
N MET A 1 -9.88 12.73 2.99
CA MET A 1 -9.73 14.20 3.08
C MET A 1 -8.38 14.68 2.55
N GLY A 2 -7.23 14.38 3.17
CA GLY A 2 -5.92 14.91 2.73
C GLY A 2 -5.54 14.63 1.27
N VAL A 3 -5.66 13.38 0.81
CA VAL A 3 -5.30 12.97 -0.57
C VAL A 3 -6.28 13.52 -1.62
N GLU A 4 -7.57 13.52 -1.31
CA GLU A 4 -8.61 14.05 -2.22
C GLU A 4 -8.45 15.56 -2.48
N HIS A 5 -7.92 16.32 -1.52
CA HIS A 5 -7.68 17.76 -1.70
C HIS A 5 -6.44 18.08 -2.54
N THR A 6 -5.49 17.15 -2.68
CA THR A 6 -4.20 17.39 -3.36
C THR A 6 -4.12 16.75 -4.74
N GLN A 7 -5.05 15.85 -5.08
CA GLN A 7 -5.06 15.12 -6.35
C GLN A 7 -6.28 15.52 -7.21
N PRO A 8 -6.09 16.19 -8.37
CA PRO A 8 -7.19 16.69 -9.21
C PRO A 8 -7.90 15.60 -10.03
N GLU A 9 -7.54 14.34 -9.82
CA GLU A 9 -8.05 13.20 -10.57
C GLU A 9 -9.55 13.00 -10.31
N ARG A 10 -10.32 12.83 -11.38
CA ARG A 10 -11.76 12.57 -11.29
C ARG A 10 -12.05 11.09 -11.14
N GLY A 11 -13.17 10.77 -10.49
CA GLY A 11 -13.65 9.41 -10.30
C GLY A 11 -13.23 8.79 -8.98
N ARG A 12 -13.53 7.50 -8.85
CA ARG A 12 -13.35 6.74 -7.61
C ARG A 12 -11.87 6.45 -7.33
N LYS A 13 -11.41 6.76 -6.13
CA LYS A 13 -10.03 6.60 -5.72
C LYS A 13 -9.90 5.50 -4.68
N LEU A 14 -8.93 4.62 -4.85
CA LEU A 14 -8.39 3.79 -3.79
C LEU A 14 -7.18 4.51 -3.19
N VAL A 15 -7.17 4.75 -1.89
CA VAL A 15 -6.03 5.29 -1.16
C VAL A 15 -5.47 4.21 -0.24
N ILE A 16 -4.16 3.96 -0.34
CA ILE A 16 -3.41 3.05 0.52
C ILE A 16 -2.37 3.86 1.28
N ASP A 17 -2.37 3.77 2.61
CA ASP A 17 -1.38 4.39 3.47
C ASP A 17 -0.71 3.30 4.32
N ILE A 18 0.61 3.13 4.18
CA ILE A 18 1.39 2.16 4.97
C ILE A 18 2.25 2.91 5.97
N GLY A 19 1.74 3.02 7.19
CA GLY A 19 2.43 3.62 8.34
C GLY A 19 3.36 2.63 9.06
N GLY A 20 3.84 3.05 10.24
CA GLY A 20 4.74 2.22 11.06
C GLY A 20 4.04 1.07 11.80
N GLY A 21 2.82 1.31 12.29
CA GLY A 21 2.04 0.34 13.07
C GLY A 21 0.75 -0.14 12.41
N SER A 22 0.22 0.63 11.47
CA SER A 22 -1.04 0.34 10.76
C SER A 22 -0.94 0.64 9.28
N THR A 23 -1.89 0.10 8.54
CA THR A 23 -2.13 0.36 7.13
C THR A 23 -3.60 0.69 6.95
N GLU A 24 -3.88 1.82 6.30
CA GLU A 24 -5.22 2.28 5.98
C GLU A 24 -5.53 2.00 4.51
N LEU A 25 -6.74 1.53 4.23
CA LEU A 25 -7.27 1.31 2.89
C LEU A 25 -8.62 2.00 2.77
N VAL A 26 -8.74 2.94 1.84
CA VAL A 26 -9.94 3.75 1.68
C VAL A 26 -10.36 3.77 0.21
N ILE A 27 -11.63 3.49 -0.08
CA ILE A 27 -12.23 3.81 -1.37
C ILE A 27 -13.19 4.97 -1.19
N GLY A 28 -13.02 6.04 -1.96
CA GLY A 28 -13.87 7.22 -1.94
C GLY A 28 -14.15 7.77 -3.33
N GLU A 29 -15.15 8.64 -3.46
CA GLU A 29 -15.50 9.35 -4.69
C GLU A 29 -16.18 10.66 -4.31
N ASP A 30 -15.85 11.76 -4.98
CA ASP A 30 -16.42 13.11 -4.72
C ASP A 30 -16.36 13.55 -3.24
N PHE A 31 -15.20 13.34 -2.60
CA PHE A 31 -14.96 13.62 -1.17
C PHE A 31 -15.76 12.75 -0.18
N GLU A 32 -16.58 11.81 -0.66
CA GLU A 32 -17.34 10.91 0.19
C GLU A 32 -16.66 9.53 0.30
N PRO A 33 -16.28 9.09 1.51
CA PRO A 33 -15.72 7.76 1.72
C PRO A 33 -16.81 6.69 1.56
N ARG A 34 -16.48 5.62 0.83
CA ARG A 34 -17.38 4.47 0.60
C ARG A 34 -16.96 3.23 1.38
N LEU A 35 -15.66 2.96 1.41
CA LEU A 35 -15.06 1.91 2.23
C LEU A 35 -13.89 2.53 2.99
N VAL A 36 -13.80 2.25 4.29
CA VAL A 36 -12.74 2.75 5.16
C VAL A 36 -12.31 1.61 6.07
N GLU A 37 -11.08 1.14 5.90
CA GLU A 37 -10.51 0.06 6.67
C GLU A 37 -9.14 0.46 7.22
N SER A 38 -8.81 -0.03 8.41
CA SER A 38 -7.46 0.02 8.94
C SER A 38 -7.06 -1.38 9.45
N ARG A 39 -5.83 -1.78 9.19
CA ARG A 39 -5.25 -3.04 9.65
C ARG A 39 -4.01 -2.77 10.45
N ARG A 40 -3.86 -3.49 11.56
CA ARG A 40 -2.64 -3.47 12.39
C ARG A 40 -1.52 -4.24 11.68
N MET A 41 -0.89 -3.55 10.74
CA MET A 41 0.31 -3.95 10.01
C MET A 41 0.99 -2.69 9.49
N GLY A 42 2.27 -2.54 9.75
CA GLY A 42 3.04 -1.39 9.27
C GLY A 42 4.53 -1.70 9.31
N CYS A 43 5.35 -0.85 8.69
CA CYS A 43 6.76 -1.17 8.43
C CYS A 43 7.57 -1.43 9.71
N VAL A 44 7.32 -0.69 10.81
CA VAL A 44 8.01 -0.89 12.09
C VAL A 44 7.58 -2.20 12.74
N SER A 45 6.26 -2.42 12.86
CA SER A 45 5.73 -3.65 13.47
C SER A 45 6.13 -4.91 12.69
N PHE A 46 6.14 -4.86 11.36
CA PHE A 46 6.52 -5.98 10.51
C PHE A 46 8.03 -6.22 10.49
N SER A 47 8.85 -5.16 10.55
CA SER A 47 10.30 -5.30 10.71
C SER A 47 10.63 -6.09 11.97
N GLN A 48 10.04 -5.73 13.12
CA GLN A 48 10.26 -6.43 14.39
C GLN A 48 9.74 -7.87 14.38
N ALA A 49 8.59 -8.12 13.76
CA ALA A 49 7.95 -9.44 13.79
C ALA A 49 8.57 -10.44 12.80
N TYR A 50 8.99 -9.99 11.61
CA TYR A 50 9.37 -10.88 10.52
C TYR A 50 10.84 -10.81 10.12
N PHE A 51 11.57 -9.77 10.54
CA PHE A 51 12.98 -9.56 10.22
C PHE A 51 13.80 -9.41 11.52
N PRO A 52 13.85 -10.44 12.37
CA PRO A 52 14.55 -10.37 13.64
C PRO A 52 16.04 -10.06 13.42
N GLY A 53 16.59 -9.13 14.20
CA GLY A 53 17.96 -8.66 14.04
C GLY A 53 18.25 -7.97 12.71
N GLY A 54 17.21 -7.56 11.96
CA GLY A 54 17.36 -6.95 10.64
C GLY A 54 17.75 -7.94 9.54
N VAL A 55 17.62 -9.25 9.76
CA VAL A 55 18.01 -10.28 8.78
C VAL A 55 17.04 -10.28 7.59
N ILE A 56 17.57 -9.97 6.41
CA ILE A 56 16.83 -9.99 5.14
C ILE A 56 17.14 -11.30 4.40
N ASN A 57 16.13 -12.12 4.20
CA ASN A 57 16.18 -13.33 3.37
C ASN A 57 14.79 -13.62 2.78
N LYS A 58 14.74 -14.57 1.86
CA LYS A 58 13.53 -14.92 1.11
C LYS A 58 12.41 -15.41 2.03
N GLU A 59 12.74 -16.23 3.02
CA GLU A 59 11.79 -16.84 3.93
C GLU A 59 11.12 -15.80 4.83
N ASN A 60 11.90 -14.85 5.36
CA ASN A 60 11.40 -13.74 6.18
C ASN A 60 10.46 -12.85 5.36
N PHE A 61 10.85 -12.50 4.14
CA PHE A 61 10.04 -11.68 3.24
C PHE A 61 8.73 -12.37 2.85
N GLN A 62 8.77 -13.66 2.52
CA GLN A 62 7.58 -14.44 2.21
C GLN A 62 6.60 -14.51 3.40
N ARG A 63 7.11 -14.71 4.63
CA ARG A 63 6.26 -14.71 5.83
C ARG A 63 5.60 -13.35 6.06
N ALA A 64 6.35 -12.25 5.90
CA ALA A 64 5.81 -10.90 6.01
C ALA A 64 4.72 -10.63 4.95
N ARG A 65 4.99 -10.96 3.68
CA ARG A 65 4.03 -10.81 2.57
C ARG A 65 2.76 -11.61 2.83
N LEU A 66 2.88 -12.88 3.22
CA LEU A 66 1.72 -13.74 3.51
C LEU A 66 0.89 -13.18 4.68
N ALA A 67 1.53 -12.69 5.74
CA ALA A 67 0.83 -12.09 6.88
C ALA A 67 0.07 -10.81 6.50
N ALA A 68 0.62 -9.99 5.59
CA ALA A 68 -0.10 -8.85 5.03
C ALA A 68 -1.33 -9.30 4.23
N VAL A 69 -1.19 -10.31 3.36
CA VAL A 69 -2.29 -10.87 2.57
C VAL A 69 -3.41 -11.38 3.49
N GLN A 70 -3.08 -12.16 4.51
CA GLN A 70 -4.04 -12.70 5.48
C GLN A 70 -4.86 -11.61 6.17
N LYS A 71 -4.23 -10.47 6.52
CA LYS A 71 -4.94 -9.34 7.14
C LYS A 71 -5.93 -8.65 6.19
N LEU A 72 -5.76 -8.82 4.88
CA LEU A 72 -6.60 -8.24 3.84
C LEU A 72 -7.64 -9.22 3.27
N GLU A 73 -7.60 -10.51 3.63
CA GLU A 73 -8.50 -11.53 3.06
C GLU A 73 -9.98 -11.16 3.19
N THR A 74 -10.39 -10.67 4.36
CA THR A 74 -11.79 -10.35 4.63
C THR A 74 -12.32 -9.13 3.88
N LEU A 75 -11.44 -8.22 3.43
CA LEU A 75 -11.82 -6.99 2.71
C LEU A 75 -11.60 -7.08 1.20
N ALA A 76 -10.74 -8.01 0.73
CA ALA A 76 -10.27 -8.04 -0.65
C ALA A 76 -11.41 -8.16 -1.68
N TRP A 77 -12.40 -9.01 -1.42
CA TRP A 77 -13.55 -9.17 -2.33
C TRP A 77 -14.40 -7.90 -2.42
N GLN A 78 -14.72 -7.30 -1.28
CA GLN A 78 -15.54 -6.08 -1.21
C GLN A 78 -14.83 -4.90 -1.90
N PHE A 79 -13.54 -4.71 -1.66
CA PHE A 79 -12.76 -3.65 -2.30
C PHE A 79 -12.68 -3.83 -3.82
N ARG A 80 -12.48 -5.06 -4.29
CA ARG A 80 -12.39 -5.34 -5.74
C ARG A 80 -13.73 -5.15 -6.46
N ILE A 81 -14.85 -5.52 -5.83
CA ILE A 81 -16.19 -5.27 -6.40
C ILE A 81 -16.54 -3.79 -6.38
N GLN A 82 -16.20 -3.09 -5.29
CA GLN A 82 -16.34 -1.65 -5.24
C GLN A 82 -15.51 -1.01 -6.35
N GLY A 83 -14.29 -1.49 -6.58
CA GLY A 83 -13.41 -1.01 -7.64
C GLY A 83 -12.97 0.45 -7.45
N TRP A 84 -12.10 0.92 -8.34
CA TRP A 84 -11.59 2.28 -8.36
C TRP A 84 -11.10 2.61 -9.78
N THR A 85 -11.04 3.90 -10.09
CA THR A 85 -10.50 4.45 -11.33
C THR A 85 -9.00 4.71 -11.20
N VAL A 86 -8.56 5.16 -10.02
CA VAL A 86 -7.15 5.42 -9.71
C VAL A 86 -6.81 4.87 -8.33
N ALA A 87 -5.58 4.37 -8.18
CA ALA A 87 -5.02 3.96 -6.90
C ALA A 87 -3.87 4.90 -6.51
N LEU A 88 -3.93 5.42 -5.31
CA LEU A 88 -3.01 6.40 -4.76
C LEU A 88 -2.36 5.83 -3.50
N GLY A 89 -1.06 6.09 -3.37
CA GLY A 89 -0.28 5.69 -2.21
C GLY A 89 0.17 6.88 -1.39
N ALA A 90 0.17 6.73 -0.06
CA ALA A 90 0.64 7.72 0.88
C ALA A 90 1.75 7.17 1.81
N SER A 91 2.36 8.09 2.58
CA SER A 91 3.41 7.83 3.57
C SER A 91 4.76 7.35 3.02
N GLY A 92 5.74 7.25 3.95
CA GLY A 92 7.15 7.02 3.64
C GLY A 92 7.43 5.69 2.94
N THR A 93 6.69 4.64 3.26
CA THR A 93 6.90 3.30 2.66
C THR A 93 6.67 3.33 1.14
N ILE A 94 5.55 3.90 0.70
CA ILE A 94 5.21 3.95 -0.74
C ILE A 94 6.09 4.97 -1.45
N LYS A 95 6.38 6.12 -0.81
CA LYS A 95 7.31 7.12 -1.34
C LYS A 95 8.69 6.52 -1.60
N ALA A 96 9.26 5.79 -0.64
CA ALA A 96 10.57 5.17 -0.79
C ALA A 96 10.60 4.12 -1.92
N ALA A 97 9.54 3.30 -2.05
CA ALA A 97 9.44 2.34 -3.15
C ALA A 97 9.44 3.05 -4.52
N GLN A 98 8.70 4.15 -4.65
CA GLN A 98 8.68 4.96 -5.86
C GLN A 98 10.04 5.60 -6.17
N GLU A 99 10.73 6.15 -5.17
CA GLU A 99 12.05 6.76 -5.32
C GLU A 99 13.10 5.73 -5.77
N VAL A 100 13.07 4.51 -5.22
CA VAL A 100 13.99 3.44 -5.63
C VAL A 100 13.72 3.00 -7.07
N LEU A 101 12.46 2.83 -7.47
CA LEU A 101 12.12 2.47 -8.86
C LEU A 101 12.62 3.54 -9.86
N VAL A 102 12.45 4.82 -9.53
CA VAL A 102 12.99 5.91 -10.35
C VAL A 102 14.51 5.86 -10.42
N ALA A 103 15.19 5.59 -9.29
CA ALA A 103 16.64 5.43 -9.26
C ALA A 103 17.12 4.21 -10.07
N MET A 104 16.28 3.18 -10.22
CA MET A 104 16.54 2.00 -11.08
C MET A 104 16.27 2.25 -12.57
N GLY A 105 15.71 3.41 -12.94
CA GLY A 105 15.51 3.84 -14.33
C GLY A 105 14.05 3.91 -14.81
N GLU A 106 13.08 3.61 -13.94
CA GLU A 106 11.65 3.77 -14.27
C GLU A 106 11.29 5.26 -14.34
N LYS A 107 10.60 5.69 -15.42
CA LYS A 107 10.48 7.13 -15.73
C LYS A 107 9.14 7.77 -15.40
N ASP A 108 8.11 6.96 -15.16
CA ASP A 108 6.73 7.44 -15.03
C ASP A 108 6.23 7.49 -13.57
N GLY A 109 7.03 6.99 -12.61
CA GLY A 109 6.71 7.00 -11.18
C GLY A 109 5.59 6.04 -10.76
N PHE A 110 5.06 5.20 -11.66
CA PHE A 110 4.04 4.22 -11.31
C PHE A 110 4.64 3.01 -10.59
N ILE A 111 3.92 2.51 -9.59
CA ILE A 111 4.22 1.23 -8.95
C ILE A 111 3.28 0.19 -9.55
N THR A 112 3.84 -0.86 -10.15
CA THR A 112 3.10 -1.99 -10.75
C THR A 112 3.51 -3.30 -10.08
N PRO A 113 2.71 -4.38 -10.20
CA PRO A 113 3.09 -5.70 -9.68
C PRO A 113 4.47 -6.16 -10.19
N GLU A 114 4.77 -5.94 -11.46
CA GLU A 114 6.04 -6.34 -12.09
C GLU A 114 7.22 -5.56 -11.52
N ARG A 115 7.04 -4.25 -11.31
CA ARG A 115 8.05 -3.37 -10.72
C ARG A 115 8.30 -3.69 -9.25
N LEU A 116 7.27 -4.11 -8.51
CA LEU A 116 7.45 -4.56 -7.12
C LEU A 116 8.29 -5.84 -7.00
N GLU A 117 8.31 -6.70 -8.03
CA GLU A 117 9.19 -7.89 -8.05
C GLU A 117 10.65 -7.55 -8.46
N MET A 118 10.90 -6.32 -8.93
CA MET A 118 12.26 -5.81 -9.19
C MET A 118 12.94 -5.28 -7.93
N LEU A 119 12.16 -4.86 -6.92
CA LEU A 119 12.63 -4.37 -5.62
C LEU A 119 13.02 -5.52 -4.70
#